data_AF-A0A0K0D389-F1
#
_entry.id   AF-A0A0K0D389-F1
#
_cell.length_a   1.000
_cell.length_b   1.000
_cell.length_c   1.000
_cell.angle_alpha   90.00
_cell.angle_beta   90.00
_cell.angle_gamma   90.00
#
_symmetry.space_group_name_H-M   'P 1'
#
loop_
_entity.id
_entity.type
_entity.pdbx_description
1 polymer ?
#
loop_
_entity_poly.entity_id
_entity_poly.type
_entity_poly.pdbx_seq_one_letter_code
_entity_poly.pdbx_strand_id
1 'polypeptide(L)'
;LSLRLYNSLLVSSSSSTGLFAGIIFLIAAFVSMGMYTIFEELRNSRGAQLVFGIVDLCMFCMTLGACLIGLWRMKALQYRMCAHGEVIDEILLIIGLIGEIVYCVIGMDIFLATRRARIDLSLLPAFVFVFRLIQVVVQAAFILITSRLRCLSPYAIEKKPGKQIITFLLVANATLFVFHTYEGMKSTFGISEYGGTTYTNAIHAVAPLLVFYRFHSSACLAEIWKHTYSTKPHAGLHGSVTMSDSNLTLETTDNSSSNR
;
A
#
# COMPACT_ATOMS: atom_id res chain seq x y z
N LEU A 1 -30.59 0.34 17.11
CA LEU A 1 -29.97 1.63 16.72
C LEU A 1 -28.63 1.88 17.46
N SER A 2 -28.59 1.69 18.79
CA SER A 2 -27.39 1.87 19.64
C SER A 2 -26.14 1.10 19.19
N LEU A 3 -26.26 -0.20 18.88
CA LEU A 3 -25.10 -1.03 18.46
C LEU A 3 -24.49 -0.58 17.11
N ARG A 4 -25.33 -0.13 16.17
CA ARG A 4 -24.87 0.37 14.86
C ARG A 4 -24.16 1.73 14.99
N LEU A 5 -24.63 2.60 15.87
CA LEU A 5 -23.93 3.87 16.17
C LEU A 5 -22.60 3.62 16.88
N TYR A 6 -22.57 2.74 17.88
CA TYR A 6 -21.36 2.36 18.61
C TYR A 6 -20.31 1.74 17.69
N ASN A 7 -20.72 0.82 16.80
CA ASN A 7 -19.83 0.22 15.82
C ASN A 7 -19.36 1.22 14.75
N SER A 8 -20.21 2.14 14.28
CA SER A 8 -19.77 3.22 13.39
C SER A 8 -18.76 4.16 14.06
N LEU A 9 -18.93 4.47 15.34
CA LEU A 9 -17.99 5.27 16.12
C LEU A 9 -16.64 4.55 16.28
N LEU A 10 -16.65 3.26 16.67
CA LEU A 10 -15.44 2.43 16.77
C LEU A 10 -14.69 2.30 15.43
N VAL A 11 -15.42 2.20 14.32
CA VAL A 11 -14.85 2.14 12.96
C VAL A 11 -14.24 3.47 12.53
N SER A 12 -14.85 4.59 12.88
CA SER A 12 -14.28 5.93 12.65
C SER A 12 -13.03 6.14 13.51
N SER A 13 -13.07 5.74 14.79
CA SER A 13 -11.92 5.80 15.70
C SER A 13 -10.75 4.92 15.25
N SER A 14 -11.01 3.71 14.77
CA SER A 14 -9.94 2.82 14.28
C SER A 14 -9.31 3.35 12.99
N SER A 15 -10.11 3.93 12.09
CA SER A 15 -9.60 4.56 10.86
C SER A 15 -8.79 5.82 11.15
N SER A 16 -9.21 6.62 12.14
CA SER A 16 -8.51 7.85 12.52
C SER A 16 -7.18 7.57 13.22
N THR A 17 -7.06 6.49 14.00
CA THR A 17 -5.78 6.09 14.61
C THR A 17 -4.72 5.77 13.55
N GLY A 18 -5.08 4.98 12.53
CA GLY A 18 -4.16 4.66 11.42
C GLY A 18 -3.75 5.90 10.62
N LEU A 19 -4.70 6.80 10.37
CA LEU A 19 -4.44 8.08 9.70
C LEU A 19 -3.50 8.97 10.54
N PHE A 20 -3.75 9.10 11.84
CA PHE A 20 -2.93 9.91 12.73
C PHE A 20 -1.49 9.40 12.82
N ALA A 21 -1.31 8.08 12.95
CA ALA A 21 0.02 7.46 12.89
C ALA A 21 0.71 7.72 11.55
N GLY A 22 -0.04 7.68 10.44
CA GLY A 22 0.47 8.02 9.11
C GLY A 22 0.89 9.48 8.98
N ILE A 23 0.13 10.41 9.57
CA ILE A 23 0.46 11.84 9.58
C ILE A 23 1.74 12.09 10.40
N ILE A 24 1.89 11.46 11.57
CA ILE A 24 3.14 11.55 12.35
C ILE A 24 4.32 11.04 11.51
N PHE A 25 4.14 9.91 10.82
CA PHE A 25 5.16 9.35 9.93
C PHE A 25 5.52 10.32 8.79
N LEU A 26 4.52 10.97 8.18
CA LEU A 26 4.71 12.01 7.17
C LEU A 26 5.49 13.21 7.72
N ILE A 27 5.11 13.74 8.88
CA ILE A 27 5.78 14.86 9.53
C ILE A 27 7.24 14.51 9.83
N ALA A 28 7.50 13.32 10.39
CA ALA A 28 8.85 12.85 10.66
C ALA A 28 9.70 12.81 9.38
N ALA A 29 9.16 12.30 8.27
CA ALA A 29 9.86 12.28 6.99
C ALA A 29 10.19 13.69 6.48
N PHE A 30 9.27 14.66 6.58
CA PHE A 30 9.52 16.06 6.21
C PHE A 30 10.59 16.72 7.08
N VAL A 31 10.54 16.52 8.39
CA VAL A 31 11.57 17.02 9.31
C VAL A 31 12.94 16.44 8.94
N SER A 32 13.01 15.14 8.63
CA SER A 32 14.25 14.50 8.20
C SER A 32 14.78 15.03 6.88
N MET A 33 13.90 15.30 5.89
CA MET A 33 14.30 15.96 4.64
C MET A 33 14.91 17.35 4.89
N GLY A 34 14.31 18.15 5.79
CA GLY A 34 14.84 19.47 6.18
C GLY A 34 16.15 19.38 6.98
N MET A 35 16.30 18.37 7.84
CA MET A 35 17.56 18.15 8.55
C MET A 35 18.69 17.79 7.56
N TYR A 36 18.39 16.99 6.54
CA TYR A 36 19.35 16.65 5.50
C TYR A 36 19.85 17.89 4.75
N THR A 37 18.96 18.81 4.34
CA THR A 37 19.38 20.07 3.67
C THR A 37 20.30 20.89 4.55
N ILE A 38 20.00 20.99 5.84
CA ILE A 38 20.83 21.76 6.78
C ILE A 38 22.23 21.14 6.89
N PHE A 39 22.35 19.81 7.03
CA PHE A 39 23.67 19.17 7.11
C PHE A 39 24.47 19.27 5.81
N GLU A 40 23.80 19.28 4.67
CA GLU A 40 24.39 19.52 3.35
C GLU A 40 24.95 20.95 3.24
N GLU A 41 24.18 21.96 3.66
CA GLU A 41 24.61 23.37 3.70
C GLU A 41 25.80 23.58 4.64
N LEU A 42 25.82 22.88 5.78
CA LEU A 42 26.93 22.91 6.74
C LEU A 42 28.18 22.14 6.25
N ARG A 43 28.18 21.61 5.01
CA ARG A 43 29.26 20.80 4.42
C ARG A 43 29.64 19.58 5.27
N ASN A 44 28.72 19.09 6.10
CA ASN A 44 28.91 17.90 6.92
C ASN A 44 28.27 16.68 6.25
N SER A 45 28.89 16.23 5.16
CA SER A 45 28.37 15.13 4.34
C SER A 45 28.23 13.82 5.11
N ARG A 46 29.11 13.57 6.10
CA ARG A 46 29.04 12.38 6.95
C ARG A 46 27.84 12.43 7.89
N GLY A 47 27.55 13.58 8.49
CA GLY A 47 26.36 13.81 9.30
C GLY A 47 25.08 13.66 8.48
N ALA A 48 25.03 14.25 7.28
CA ALA A 48 23.91 14.15 6.36
C ALA A 48 23.60 12.68 6.00
N GLN A 49 24.63 11.91 5.61
CA GLN A 49 24.48 10.48 5.26
C GLN A 49 24.02 9.62 6.45
N LEU A 50 24.52 9.90 7.66
CA LEU A 50 24.11 9.15 8.87
C LEU A 50 22.65 9.42 9.22
N VAL A 51 22.23 10.69 9.25
CA VAL A 51 20.84 11.05 9.55
C VAL A 51 19.91 10.44 8.51
N PHE A 52 20.25 10.56 7.23
CA PHE A 52 19.47 10.00 6.15
C PHE A 52 19.34 8.47 6.26
N GLY A 53 20.45 7.76 6.42
CA GLY A 53 20.44 6.30 6.52
C GLY A 53 19.69 5.77 7.75
N ILE A 54 19.74 6.47 8.88
CA ILE A 54 18.97 6.09 10.09
C ILE A 54 17.47 6.27 9.83
N VAL A 55 17.08 7.40 9.25
CA VAL A 55 15.67 7.70 8.95
C VAL A 55 15.10 6.69 7.95
N ASP A 56 15.84 6.39 6.87
CA ASP A 56 15.46 5.36 5.90
C ASP A 56 15.25 4.01 6.55
N LEU A 57 16.22 3.58 7.36
CA LEU A 57 16.13 2.30 8.06
C LEU A 57 14.90 2.27 8.97
N CYS A 58 14.64 3.34 9.73
CA CYS A 58 13.45 3.45 10.57
C CYS A 58 12.16 3.37 9.74
N MET A 59 12.08 4.09 8.62
CA MET A 59 10.91 4.08 7.73
C MET A 59 10.64 2.68 7.15
N PHE A 60 11.67 1.98 6.67
CA PHE A 60 11.54 0.61 6.17
C PHE A 60 11.16 -0.37 7.28
N CYS A 61 11.75 -0.27 8.47
CA CYS A 61 11.39 -1.11 9.61
C CYS A 61 9.92 -0.92 10.03
N MET A 62 9.44 0.32 10.13
CA MET A 62 8.07 0.63 10.51
C MET A 62 7.06 0.10 9.48
N THR A 63 7.32 0.32 8.19
CA THR A 63 6.43 -0.15 7.12
C THR A 63 6.47 -1.67 6.95
N LEU A 64 7.63 -2.30 7.12
CA LEU A 64 7.76 -3.76 7.18
C LEU A 64 6.94 -4.35 8.33
N GLY A 65 7.10 -3.80 9.54
CA GLY A 65 6.32 -4.22 10.71
C GLY A 65 4.81 -4.08 10.47
N ALA A 66 4.38 -2.96 9.89
CA ALA A 66 2.98 -2.76 9.55
C ALA A 66 2.47 -3.78 8.50
N CYS A 67 3.26 -4.12 7.48
CA CYS A 67 2.90 -5.17 6.51
C CYS A 67 2.74 -6.53 7.19
N LEU A 68 3.67 -6.91 8.07
CA LEU A 68 3.61 -8.18 8.81
C LEU A 68 2.41 -8.26 9.76
N ILE A 69 2.16 -7.20 10.54
CA ILE A 69 0.98 -7.12 11.41
C ILE A 69 -0.30 -7.13 10.57
N GLY A 70 -0.29 -6.46 9.41
CA GLY A 70 -1.39 -6.44 8.45
C GLY A 70 -1.70 -7.83 7.91
N LEU A 71 -0.69 -8.56 7.43
CA LEU A 71 -0.81 -9.96 7.00
C LEU A 71 -1.44 -10.80 8.11
N TRP A 72 -0.92 -10.69 9.33
CA TRP A 72 -1.41 -11.48 10.46
C TRP A 72 -2.88 -11.15 10.81
N ARG A 73 -3.24 -9.86 10.84
CA ARG A 73 -4.61 -9.40 11.16
C ARG A 73 -5.61 -9.75 10.05
N MET A 74 -5.18 -9.81 8.80
CA MET A 74 -6.05 -10.05 7.65
C MET A 74 -6.20 -11.52 7.26
N LYS A 75 -5.44 -12.43 7.88
CA LYS A 75 -5.69 -13.89 7.77
C LYS A 75 -7.12 -14.31 8.11
N ALA A 76 -7.87 -13.50 8.84
CA ALA A 76 -9.27 -13.76 9.19
C ALA A 76 -10.28 -13.45 8.07
N LEU A 77 -9.85 -12.86 6.94
CA LEU A 77 -10.72 -12.58 5.80
C LEU A 77 -10.81 -13.79 4.85
N GLN A 78 -11.88 -13.86 4.06
CA GLN A 78 -12.08 -14.96 3.11
C GLN A 78 -11.49 -14.63 1.73
N TYR A 79 -11.00 -15.67 1.05
CA TYR A 79 -10.39 -15.58 -0.28
C TYR A 79 -11.45 -15.56 -1.39
N ARG A 80 -11.27 -14.72 -2.41
CA ARG A 80 -12.11 -14.67 -3.62
C ARG A 80 -11.27 -14.88 -4.87
N MET A 81 -11.85 -15.55 -5.87
CA MET A 81 -11.24 -15.71 -7.20
C MET A 81 -11.09 -14.39 -7.97
N CYS A 82 -10.03 -14.32 -8.76
CA CYS A 82 -9.54 -13.17 -9.52
C CYS A 82 -10.60 -12.52 -10.43
N ALA A 83 -10.72 -11.19 -10.38
CA ALA A 83 -11.40 -10.41 -11.43
C ALA A 83 -10.41 -9.96 -12.51
N HIS A 84 -10.85 -9.79 -13.75
CA HIS A 84 -9.97 -9.49 -14.89
C HIS A 84 -9.17 -8.18 -14.74
N GLY A 85 -9.73 -7.16 -14.07
CA GLY A 85 -9.04 -5.90 -13.78
C GLY A 85 -7.91 -6.01 -12.75
N GLU A 86 -7.97 -6.99 -11.84
CA GLU A 86 -6.94 -7.17 -10.81
C GLU A 86 -5.61 -7.66 -11.41
N VAL A 87 -5.64 -8.36 -12.55
CA VAL A 87 -4.43 -8.92 -13.19
C VAL A 87 -3.49 -7.81 -13.68
N ILE A 88 -4.03 -6.71 -14.22
CA ILE A 88 -3.22 -5.59 -14.70
C ILE A 88 -2.50 -4.92 -13.52
N ASP A 89 -3.21 -4.69 -12.42
CA ASP A 89 -2.63 -4.10 -11.21
C ASP A 89 -1.52 -5.00 -10.63
N GLU A 90 -1.67 -6.32 -10.68
CA GLU A 90 -0.63 -7.27 -10.28
C GLU A 90 0.61 -7.18 -11.17
N ILE A 91 0.45 -7.13 -12.49
CA ILE A 91 1.57 -7.02 -13.44
C ILE A 91 2.34 -5.71 -13.20
N LEU A 92 1.63 -4.58 -13.08
CA LEU A 92 2.23 -3.29 -12.82
C LEU A 92 2.97 -3.25 -11.48
N LEU A 93 2.42 -3.87 -10.43
CA LEU A 93 3.09 -4.00 -9.14
C LEU A 93 4.40 -4.81 -9.26
N ILE A 94 4.40 -5.92 -10.01
CA ILE A 94 5.59 -6.75 -10.23
C ILE A 94 6.66 -6.00 -11.03
N ILE A 95 6.28 -5.25 -12.08
CA ILE A 95 7.24 -4.44 -12.84
C ILE A 95 7.92 -3.41 -11.94
N GLY A 96 7.15 -2.71 -11.10
CA GLY A 96 7.70 -1.78 -10.11
C GLY A 96 8.62 -2.48 -9.09
N LEU A 97 8.23 -3.66 -8.62
CA LEU A 97 9.04 -4.46 -7.68
C LEU A 97 10.39 -4.86 -8.28
N ILE A 98 10.42 -5.27 -9.56
CA ILE A 98 11.66 -5.58 -10.26
C ILE A 98 12.59 -4.36 -10.27
N GLY A 99 12.06 -3.17 -10.54
CA GLY A 99 12.83 -1.92 -10.47
C GLY A 99 13.44 -1.65 -9.10
N GLU A 100 12.66 -1.79 -8.02
CA GLU A 100 13.17 -1.64 -6.64
C GLU A 100 14.24 -2.68 -6.30
N ILE A 101 14.09 -3.94 -6.74
CA ILE A 101 15.11 -4.99 -6.53
C ILE A 101 16.40 -4.63 -7.26
N VAL A 102 16.32 -4.24 -8.53
CA VAL A 102 17.50 -3.85 -9.33
C VAL A 102 18.20 -2.65 -8.69
N TYR A 103 17.45 -1.65 -8.21
CA TYR A 103 18.02 -0.51 -7.48
C TYR A 103 18.76 -0.94 -6.21
N CYS A 104 18.17 -1.82 -5.40
CA CYS A 104 18.81 -2.32 -4.19
C CYS A 104 20.10 -3.11 -4.50
N VAL A 105 20.11 -3.91 -5.57
CA VAL A 105 21.29 -4.67 -6.01
C VAL A 105 22.39 -3.72 -6.47
N ILE A 106 22.08 -2.72 -7.31
CA ILE A 106 23.04 -1.71 -7.76
C ILE A 106 23.61 -0.94 -6.57
N GLY A 107 22.76 -0.49 -5.65
CA GLY A 107 23.19 0.24 -4.46
C GLY A 107 24.08 -0.58 -3.53
N MET A 108 23.76 -1.86 -3.33
CA MET A 108 24.58 -2.81 -2.57
C MET A 108 25.94 -3.07 -3.23
N ASP A 109 25.96 -3.20 -4.55
CA ASP A 109 27.19 -3.43 -5.31
C ASP A 109 28.15 -2.22 -5.21
N ILE A 110 27.62 -1.00 -5.37
CA ILE A 110 28.37 0.25 -5.16
C ILE A 110 28.91 0.34 -3.73
N PHE A 111 28.09 0.01 -2.73
CA PHE A 111 28.52 -0.02 -1.34
C PHE A 111 29.68 -1.01 -1.14
N LEU A 112 29.57 -2.23 -1.67
CA LEU A 112 30.60 -3.26 -1.53
C LEU A 112 31.91 -2.87 -2.23
N ALA A 113 31.84 -2.30 -3.43
CA ALA A 113 32.99 -1.77 -4.14
C ALA A 113 33.67 -0.65 -3.35
N THR A 114 32.89 0.29 -2.79
CA THR A 114 33.40 1.40 -1.98
C THR A 114 34.03 0.91 -0.68
N ARG A 115 33.41 -0.06 0.01
CA ARG A 115 33.95 -0.69 1.22
C ARG A 115 35.29 -1.39 0.99
N ARG A 116 35.45 -2.04 -0.17
CA ARG A 116 36.72 -2.67 -0.55
C ARG A 116 37.85 -1.65 -0.67
N ALA A 117 37.53 -0.43 -1.13
CA ALA A 117 38.48 0.66 -1.24
C ALA A 117 38.69 1.44 0.07
N ARG A 118 37.68 1.52 0.95
CA ARG A 118 37.73 2.26 2.22
C ARG A 118 37.18 1.44 3.40
N ILE A 119 38.08 0.98 4.26
CA ILE A 119 37.79 0.08 5.39
C ILE A 119 36.98 0.79 6.51
N ASP A 120 37.02 2.12 6.60
CA ASP A 120 36.35 2.90 7.67
C ASP A 120 34.90 3.31 7.38
N LEU A 121 34.29 2.82 6.30
CA LEU A 121 32.89 3.14 5.98
C LEU A 121 31.90 2.56 7.02
N SER A 122 30.82 3.29 7.30
CA SER A 122 29.73 2.74 8.12
C SER A 122 29.05 1.55 7.43
N LEU A 123 28.61 0.54 8.19
CA LEU A 123 27.78 -0.56 7.67
C LEU A 123 26.30 -0.17 7.50
N LEU A 124 25.89 1.01 7.95
CA LEU A 124 24.52 1.50 7.90
C LEU A 124 23.88 1.38 6.48
N PRO A 125 24.54 1.76 5.37
CA PRO A 125 23.94 1.64 4.04
C PRO A 125 23.60 0.19 3.66
N ALA A 126 24.43 -0.79 4.07
CA ALA A 126 24.14 -2.20 3.82
C ALA A 126 22.84 -2.63 4.53
N PHE A 127 22.66 -2.22 5.79
CA PHE A 127 21.42 -2.48 6.52
C PHE A 127 20.23 -1.81 5.84
N VAL A 128 20.36 -0.55 5.40
CA VAL A 128 19.29 0.16 4.68
C VAL A 128 18.85 -0.62 3.44
N PHE A 129 19.78 -1.02 2.57
CA PHE A 129 19.44 -1.75 1.35
C PHE A 129 18.84 -3.13 1.63
N VAL A 130 19.35 -3.87 2.62
CA VAL A 130 18.79 -5.17 3.01
C VAL A 130 17.37 -5.03 3.54
N PHE A 131 17.14 -4.09 4.47
CA PHE A 131 15.80 -3.84 5.00
C PHE A 131 14.84 -3.31 3.94
N ARG A 132 15.31 -2.43 3.05
CA ARG A 132 14.54 -1.95 1.89
C ARG A 132 14.10 -3.11 1.00
N LEU A 133 15.02 -4.01 0.64
CA LEU A 133 14.73 -5.18 -0.20
C LEU A 133 13.67 -6.08 0.45
N ILE A 134 13.84 -6.41 1.73
CA ILE A 134 12.86 -7.20 2.48
C ILE A 134 11.51 -6.47 2.53
N GLN A 135 11.52 -5.18 2.82
CA GLN A 135 10.31 -4.35 2.93
C GLN A 135 9.52 -4.34 1.63
N VAL A 136 10.15 -4.10 0.47
CA VAL A 136 9.44 -4.04 -0.81
C VAL A 136 8.87 -5.40 -1.22
N VAL A 137 9.61 -6.49 -1.00
CA VAL A 137 9.14 -7.85 -1.31
C VAL A 137 7.95 -8.23 -0.41
N VAL A 138 8.06 -7.99 0.89
CA VAL A 138 6.98 -8.28 1.85
C VAL A 138 5.76 -7.40 1.58
N GLN A 139 5.94 -6.13 1.21
CA GLN A 139 4.84 -5.25 0.86
C GLN A 139 4.15 -5.68 -0.44
N ALA A 140 4.89 -6.06 -1.47
CA ALA A 140 4.30 -6.57 -2.71
C ALA A 140 3.50 -7.85 -2.42
N ALA A 141 4.06 -8.80 -1.68
CA ALA A 141 3.34 -9.99 -1.25
C ALA A 141 2.08 -9.65 -0.43
N PHE A 142 2.17 -8.69 0.49
CA PHE A 142 1.03 -8.19 1.26
C PHE A 142 -0.08 -7.65 0.36
N ILE A 143 0.25 -6.82 -0.63
CA ILE A 143 -0.72 -6.24 -1.56
C ILE A 143 -1.34 -7.35 -2.41
N LEU A 144 -0.54 -8.23 -3.00
CA LEU A 144 -1.02 -9.35 -3.82
C LEU A 144 -1.99 -10.24 -3.02
N ILE A 145 -1.61 -10.67 -1.83
CA ILE A 145 -2.45 -11.51 -0.96
C ILE A 145 -3.73 -10.77 -0.58
N THR A 146 -3.62 -9.52 -0.14
CA THR A 146 -4.76 -8.75 0.37
C THR A 146 -5.71 -8.33 -0.75
N SER A 147 -5.22 -8.10 -1.96
CA SER A 147 -6.05 -7.83 -3.13
C SER A 147 -7.04 -8.97 -3.41
N ARG A 148 -6.72 -10.21 -3.02
CA ARG A 148 -7.58 -11.38 -3.15
C ARG A 148 -8.51 -11.62 -1.95
N LEU A 149 -8.32 -10.90 -0.85
CA LEU A 149 -9.12 -11.05 0.37
C LEU A 149 -10.35 -10.12 0.34
N ARG A 150 -11.48 -10.61 0.89
CA ARG A 150 -12.72 -9.83 1.06
C ARG A 150 -13.38 -10.12 2.41
N CYS A 151 -14.05 -9.11 2.96
CA CYS A 151 -14.90 -9.25 4.15
C CYS A 151 -16.26 -9.88 3.76
N LEU A 152 -16.32 -11.20 3.67
CA LEU A 152 -17.57 -11.92 3.36
C LEU A 152 -18.31 -12.42 4.62
N SER A 153 -17.59 -12.67 5.71
CA SER A 153 -18.21 -13.10 6.97
C SER A 153 -18.88 -11.92 7.69
N PRO A 154 -20.12 -12.08 8.21
CA PRO A 154 -20.82 -11.01 8.96
C PRO A 154 -20.01 -10.50 10.16
N TYR A 155 -19.22 -11.36 10.81
CA TYR A 155 -18.29 -10.97 11.89
C TYR A 155 -17.13 -10.10 11.39
N ALA A 156 -16.59 -10.39 10.20
CA ALA A 156 -15.50 -9.62 9.59
C ALA A 156 -15.97 -8.26 9.06
N ILE A 157 -17.20 -8.18 8.55
CA ILE A 157 -17.85 -6.93 8.11
C ILE A 157 -18.05 -5.98 9.30
N GLU A 158 -18.40 -6.51 10.47
CA GLU A 158 -18.61 -5.73 11.69
C GLU A 158 -17.30 -5.26 12.31
N LYS A 159 -16.30 -6.14 12.46
CA LYS A 159 -15.04 -5.85 13.16
C LYS A 159 -13.99 -5.17 12.29
N LYS A 160 -14.13 -5.21 10.95
CA LYS A 160 -13.22 -4.62 9.96
C LYS A 160 -11.73 -4.81 10.30
N PRO A 161 -11.28 -6.07 10.49
CA PRO A 161 -9.92 -6.35 10.92
C PRO A 161 -8.91 -5.78 9.91
N GLY A 162 -7.84 -5.16 10.42
CA GLY A 162 -6.75 -4.62 9.59
C GLY A 162 -6.99 -3.20 9.05
N LYS A 163 -8.17 -2.59 9.23
CA LYS A 163 -8.50 -1.29 8.60
C LYS A 163 -7.50 -0.19 8.95
N GLN A 164 -7.17 -0.07 10.23
CA GLN A 164 -6.20 0.92 10.71
C GLN A 164 -4.80 0.72 10.11
N ILE A 165 -4.41 -0.54 9.86
CA ILE A 165 -3.09 -0.88 9.31
C ILE A 165 -3.06 -0.52 7.83
N ILE A 166 -4.11 -0.84 7.07
CA ILE A 166 -4.21 -0.43 5.66
C ILE A 166 -4.22 1.10 5.56
N THR A 167 -4.98 1.80 6.41
CA THR A 167 -4.99 3.27 6.42
C THR A 167 -3.59 3.83 6.71
N PHE A 168 -2.88 3.29 7.70
CA PHE A 168 -1.49 3.69 7.98
C PHE A 168 -0.58 3.42 6.78
N LEU A 169 -0.62 2.22 6.20
CA LEU A 169 0.23 1.81 5.08
C LEU A 169 -0.02 2.65 3.82
N LEU A 170 -1.25 3.11 3.59
CA LEU A 170 -1.60 4.02 2.50
C LEU A 170 -0.86 5.35 2.66
N VAL A 171 -0.97 5.97 3.84
CA VAL A 171 -0.29 7.24 4.12
C VAL A 171 1.22 7.05 4.13
N ALA A 172 1.73 5.98 4.75
CA ALA A 172 3.16 5.71 4.81
C ALA A 172 3.78 5.44 3.42
N ASN A 173 3.07 4.76 2.50
CA ASN A 173 3.55 4.60 1.12
C ASN A 173 3.53 5.90 0.34
N ALA A 174 2.51 6.75 0.51
CA ALA A 174 2.49 8.08 -0.07
C ALA A 174 3.66 8.94 0.46
N THR A 175 3.97 8.84 1.75
CA THR A 175 5.14 9.48 2.36
C THR A 175 6.43 8.97 1.73
N LEU A 176 6.61 7.65 1.62
CA LEU A 176 7.79 7.04 0.99
C LEU A 176 7.94 7.43 -0.49
N PHE A 177 6.83 7.58 -1.21
CA PHE A 177 6.82 8.09 -2.58
C PHE A 177 7.42 9.50 -2.66
N VAL A 178 6.94 10.43 -1.81
CA VAL A 178 7.46 11.81 -1.77
C VAL A 178 8.93 11.81 -1.35
N PHE A 179 9.27 11.04 -0.32
CA PHE A 179 10.61 10.96 0.22
C PHE A 179 11.63 10.42 -0.80
N HIS A 180 11.33 9.32 -1.50
CA HIS A 180 12.22 8.79 -2.53
C HIS A 180 12.27 9.64 -3.80
N THR A 181 11.18 10.35 -4.13
CA THR A 181 11.22 11.33 -5.23
C THR A 181 12.21 12.44 -4.88
N TYR A 182 12.16 12.94 -3.65
CA TYR A 182 13.11 13.92 -3.15
C TYR A 182 14.56 13.38 -3.11
N GLU A 183 14.75 12.15 -2.63
CA GLU A 183 16.06 11.47 -2.65
C GLU A 183 16.62 11.38 -4.06
N GLY A 184 15.81 10.95 -5.04
CA GLY A 184 16.22 10.80 -6.44
C GLY A 184 16.57 12.13 -7.13
N MET A 185 16.08 13.27 -6.61
CA MET A 185 16.49 14.60 -7.07
C MET A 185 17.86 15.01 -6.53
N LYS A 186 18.33 14.37 -5.46
CA LYS A 186 19.64 14.62 -4.86
C LYS A 186 20.64 13.59 -5.34
N SER A 187 21.87 14.01 -5.60
CA SER A 187 22.94 13.09 -6.01
C SER A 187 23.18 12.06 -4.91
N THR A 188 22.66 10.85 -5.15
CA THR A 188 22.53 9.74 -4.22
C THR A 188 23.87 9.38 -3.56
N PHE A 189 23.87 9.23 -2.24
CA PHE A 189 24.86 8.53 -1.40
C PHE A 189 26.36 8.64 -1.78
N GLY A 190 26.85 9.79 -2.24
CA GLY A 190 28.27 9.91 -2.62
C GLY A 190 28.69 8.94 -3.75
N ILE A 191 27.71 8.43 -4.51
CA ILE A 191 27.91 7.46 -5.61
C ILE A 191 28.78 8.06 -6.72
N SER A 192 28.77 9.40 -6.83
CA SER A 192 29.60 10.17 -7.77
C SER A 192 31.10 9.93 -7.63
N GLU A 193 31.61 9.57 -6.44
CA GLU A 193 33.06 9.46 -6.23
C GLU A 193 33.65 8.11 -6.64
N TYR A 194 32.86 7.02 -6.66
CA TYR A 194 33.36 5.66 -6.89
C TYR A 194 32.56 4.82 -7.91
N GLY A 195 31.31 5.18 -8.22
CA GLY A 195 30.49 4.45 -9.21
C GLY A 195 30.74 4.87 -10.66
N GLY A 196 31.45 5.97 -10.89
CA GLY A 196 31.64 6.50 -12.24
C GLY A 196 30.32 6.72 -13.00
N THR A 197 30.42 6.86 -14.31
CA THR A 197 29.27 7.18 -15.17
C THR A 197 28.32 6.01 -15.37
N THR A 198 28.80 4.76 -15.27
CA THR A 198 27.98 3.57 -15.54
C THR A 198 26.94 3.33 -14.45
N TYR A 199 27.35 3.33 -13.17
CA TYR A 199 26.42 3.16 -12.05
C TYR A 199 25.45 4.34 -11.94
N THR A 200 25.91 5.56 -12.21
CA THR A 200 25.08 6.77 -12.24
C THR A 200 23.97 6.63 -13.30
N ASN A 201 24.32 6.23 -14.53
CA ASN A 201 23.34 6.00 -15.60
C ASN A 201 22.35 4.87 -15.26
N ALA A 202 22.83 3.78 -14.64
CA ALA A 202 21.98 2.67 -14.23
C ALA A 202 20.96 3.09 -13.17
N ILE A 203 21.37 3.87 -12.16
CA ILE A 203 20.47 4.42 -11.15
C ILE A 203 19.44 5.35 -11.79
N HIS A 204 19.86 6.24 -12.69
CA HIS A 204 18.93 7.14 -13.39
C HIS A 204 17.92 6.38 -14.27
N ALA A 205 18.33 5.28 -14.89
CA ALA A 205 17.43 4.45 -15.69
C ALA A 205 16.37 3.73 -14.83
N VAL A 206 16.73 3.34 -13.61
CA VAL A 206 15.86 2.56 -12.71
C VAL A 206 15.01 3.46 -11.81
N ALA A 207 15.48 4.68 -11.47
CA ALA A 207 14.81 5.62 -10.57
C ALA A 207 13.30 5.84 -10.86
N PRO A 208 12.84 5.98 -12.12
CA PRO A 208 11.41 6.11 -12.43
C PRO A 208 10.58 4.90 -11.96
N LEU A 209 11.15 3.69 -11.99
CA LEU A 209 10.46 2.47 -11.56
C LEU A 209 10.25 2.43 -10.04
N LEU A 210 11.14 3.04 -9.24
CA LEU A 210 10.96 3.15 -7.79
C LEU A 210 9.76 4.03 -7.47
N VAL A 211 9.74 5.21 -8.11
CA VAL A 211 8.65 6.18 -7.97
C VAL A 211 7.34 5.56 -8.44
N PHE A 212 7.36 4.84 -9.57
CA PHE A 212 6.23 4.08 -10.08
C PHE A 212 5.76 3.00 -9.10
N TYR A 213 6.66 2.20 -8.53
CA TYR A 213 6.31 1.18 -7.54
C TYR A 213 5.59 1.77 -6.33
N ARG A 214 6.09 2.89 -5.78
CA ARG A 214 5.49 3.54 -4.59
C ARG A 214 4.14 4.17 -4.92
N PHE A 215 4.01 4.77 -6.09
CA PHE A 215 2.73 5.31 -6.57
C PHE A 215 1.69 4.20 -6.77
N HIS A 216 2.04 3.17 -7.54
CA HIS A 216 1.12 2.08 -7.87
C HIS A 216 0.75 1.25 -6.64
N SER A 217 1.70 0.94 -5.76
CA SER A 217 1.41 0.25 -4.50
C SER A 217 0.46 1.06 -3.60
N SER A 218 0.56 2.40 -3.58
CA SER A 218 -0.42 3.26 -2.90
C SER A 218 -1.81 3.15 -3.53
N ALA A 219 -1.90 3.14 -4.86
CA ALA A 219 -3.15 2.96 -5.58
C ALA A 219 -3.80 1.60 -5.27
N CYS A 220 -3.02 0.51 -5.30
CA CYS A 220 -3.48 -0.82 -4.91
C CYS A 220 -3.98 -0.86 -3.46
N LEU A 221 -3.26 -0.23 -2.52
CA LEU A 221 -3.67 -0.15 -1.11
C LEU A 221 -4.98 0.64 -0.94
N ALA A 222 -5.17 1.72 -1.69
CA ALA A 222 -6.41 2.50 -1.68
C ALA A 222 -7.59 1.67 -2.21
N GLU A 223 -7.37 0.90 -3.28
CA GLU A 223 -8.40 0.01 -3.83
C GLU A 223 -8.72 -1.13 -2.87
N ILE A 224 -7.71 -1.75 -2.24
CA ILE A 224 -7.90 -2.72 -1.16
C ILE A 224 -8.72 -2.13 -0.02
N TRP A 225 -8.38 -0.93 0.46
CA TRP A 225 -9.10 -0.25 1.54
C TRP A 225 -10.58 -0.02 1.17
N LYS A 226 -10.83 0.44 -0.06
CA LYS A 226 -12.18 0.67 -0.57
C LYS A 226 -12.97 -0.63 -0.70
N HIS A 227 -12.42 -1.65 -1.35
CA HIS A 227 -13.12 -2.91 -1.61
C HIS A 227 -13.31 -3.79 -0.38
N THR A 228 -12.36 -3.78 0.55
CA THR A 228 -12.45 -4.60 1.78
C THR A 228 -13.52 -4.09 2.73
N TYR A 229 -13.85 -2.79 2.69
CA TYR A 229 -14.76 -2.15 3.65
C TYR A 229 -15.99 -1.47 3.03
N SER A 230 -16.15 -1.49 1.70
CA SER A 230 -17.37 -1.01 1.02
C SER A 230 -18.47 -2.05 1.14
N THR A 231 -19.40 -1.81 2.07
CA THR A 231 -20.62 -2.61 2.25
C THR A 231 -21.66 -2.20 1.21
N LYS A 232 -21.42 -2.40 -0.09
CA LYS A 232 -22.55 -2.42 -1.03
C LYS A 232 -23.26 -3.75 -0.82
N PRO A 233 -24.53 -3.76 -0.34
CA PRO A 233 -25.30 -4.99 -0.35
C PRO A 233 -25.39 -5.43 -1.81
N HIS A 234 -25.15 -6.71 -2.09
CA HIS A 234 -25.67 -7.34 -3.31
C HIS A 234 -27.21 -7.36 -3.21
N ALA A 235 -27.84 -6.19 -3.35
CA ALA A 235 -29.24 -6.08 -3.70
C ALA A 235 -29.31 -6.30 -5.21
N GLY A 236 -29.48 -7.56 -5.63
CA GLY A 236 -29.53 -7.89 -7.05
C GLY A 236 -29.30 -9.36 -7.39
N LEU A 237 -29.79 -10.29 -6.56
CA LEU A 237 -30.12 -11.63 -7.06
C LEU A 237 -31.30 -12.20 -6.27
N HIS A 238 -32.37 -11.40 -6.17
CA HIS A 238 -33.70 -11.91 -5.85
C HIS A 238 -34.33 -12.40 -7.16
N GLY A 239 -33.93 -13.59 -7.60
CA GLY A 239 -34.75 -14.41 -8.48
C GLY A 239 -35.81 -15.13 -7.64
N SER A 240 -36.66 -14.38 -6.95
CA SER A 240 -37.89 -14.93 -6.36
C SER A 240 -38.84 -15.18 -7.51
N VAL A 241 -38.87 -16.42 -7.98
CA VAL A 241 -39.99 -16.92 -8.78
C VAL A 241 -41.19 -16.98 -7.84
N THR A 242 -41.87 -15.86 -7.70
CA THR A 242 -43.24 -15.81 -7.22
C THR A 242 -44.10 -15.93 -8.47
N MET A 243 -44.47 -17.16 -8.84
CA MET A 243 -45.50 -17.39 -9.85
C MET A 243 -46.81 -16.82 -9.28
N SER A 244 -47.26 -15.69 -9.83
CA SER A 244 -48.63 -15.23 -9.65
C SER A 244 -49.51 -16.06 -10.58
N ASP A 245 -50.09 -17.14 -10.05
CA ASP A 245 -51.29 -17.74 -10.64
C ASP A 245 -52.44 -16.76 -10.44
N SER A 246 -52.69 -15.95 -11.45
CA SER A 246 -53.84 -15.05 -11.53
C SER A 246 -54.31 -15.01 -12.97
N ASN A 247 -54.87 -16.12 -13.42
CA ASN A 247 -55.70 -16.21 -14.62
C ASN A 247 -56.56 -17.47 -14.51
N LEU A 248 -57.56 -17.46 -13.62
CA LEU A 248 -58.65 -18.42 -13.67
C LEU A 248 -59.93 -17.88 -13.03
N THR A 249 -60.58 -16.91 -13.68
CA THR A 249 -62.02 -16.65 -13.54
C THR A 249 -62.52 -15.90 -14.77
N LEU A 250 -62.92 -16.66 -15.79
CA LEU A 250 -63.81 -16.17 -16.84
C LEU A 250 -65.23 -16.28 -16.26
N GLU A 251 -65.69 -15.21 -15.61
CA GLU A 251 -67.10 -15.06 -15.26
C GLU A 251 -67.91 -14.87 -16.55
N THR A 252 -68.57 -15.93 -16.99
CA THR A 252 -69.74 -15.85 -17.88
C THR A 252 -70.99 -15.71 -17.03
N THR A 253 -71.47 -14.48 -16.86
CA THR A 253 -72.87 -14.20 -16.53
C THR A 253 -73.25 -12.84 -17.07
N ASP A 254 -73.88 -12.82 -18.24
CA ASP A 254 -74.83 -11.78 -18.61
C ASP A 254 -76.18 -12.45 -18.83
N ASN A 255 -77.11 -12.18 -17.92
CA ASN A 255 -78.46 -12.71 -17.94
C ASN A 255 -79.40 -11.57 -17.57
N SER A 256 -80.19 -11.07 -18.54
CA SER A 256 -81.65 -10.85 -18.41
C SER A 256 -82.24 -9.90 -19.48
N SER A 257 -82.95 -10.53 -20.41
CA SER A 257 -84.32 -10.22 -20.88
C SER A 257 -85.00 -8.88 -20.56
N SER A 258 -85.46 -8.17 -21.61
CA SER A 258 -86.75 -7.45 -21.79
C SER A 258 -86.66 -6.65 -23.11
N ASN A 259 -87.64 -6.42 -23.97
CA ASN A 259 -89.05 -6.76 -24.09
C ASN A 259 -89.49 -6.23 -25.48
N ARG A 260 -90.46 -6.91 -26.11
CA ARG A 260 -91.31 -6.49 -27.26
C ARG A 260 -90.71 -6.44 -28.66
#